data_AF-A0A382XAY5-F1
#
_entry.id   AF-A0A382XAY5-F1
#
_cell.length_a   1.000
_cell.length_b   1.000
_cell.length_c   1.000
_cell.angle_alpha   90.00
_cell.angle_beta   90.00
_cell.angle_gamma   90.00
#
_symmetry.space_group_name_H-M   'P 1'
#
loop_
_entity.id
_entity.type
_entity.pdbx_description
1 polymer ?
#
loop_
_entity_poly.entity_id
_entity_poly.type
_entity_poly.pdbx_seq_one_letter_code
_entity_poly.pdbx_strand_id
1 'polypeptide(L)'
;MPTVTTQSDILQKLKVFHASGRGLWNNVSDDNWNDWRWQLKNRVSSLEQLQKHIPNLSNEETEGARLADTKLAMAITPHFFNLIDTEDPECPIRRQVLPSIEETQTAPWEMDDPCGEDSHS
;
A
#
# COMPACT_ATOMS: atom_id res chain seq x y z
N MET A 1 -40.06 -14.81 -7.96
CA MET A 1 -39.19 -15.97 -7.69
C MET A 1 -37.77 -15.44 -7.54
N PRO A 2 -37.15 -15.47 -6.35
CA PRO A 2 -35.75 -15.08 -6.21
C PRO A 2 -34.85 -16.11 -6.89
N THR A 3 -33.95 -15.65 -7.75
CA THR A 3 -32.99 -16.49 -8.47
C THR A 3 -31.94 -17.00 -7.49
N VAL A 4 -31.78 -18.33 -7.37
CA VAL A 4 -30.75 -18.94 -6.52
C VAL A 4 -29.39 -18.82 -7.22
N THR A 5 -28.46 -18.09 -6.61
CA THR A 5 -27.06 -18.02 -7.08
C THR A 5 -26.39 -19.38 -6.87
N THR A 6 -25.87 -19.96 -7.94
CA THR A 6 -25.14 -21.23 -7.90
C THR A 6 -23.66 -21.03 -7.56
N GLN A 7 -22.97 -22.09 -7.13
CA GLN A 7 -21.51 -22.07 -6.94
C GLN A 7 -20.76 -21.70 -8.24
N SER A 8 -21.28 -22.12 -9.39
CA SER A 8 -20.74 -21.74 -10.70
C SER A 8 -20.83 -20.24 -10.95
N ASP A 9 -21.95 -19.62 -10.57
CA ASP A 9 -22.14 -18.17 -10.71
C ASP A 9 -21.16 -17.38 -9.84
N ILE A 10 -20.90 -17.86 -8.61
CA ILE A 10 -19.89 -17.29 -7.71
C ILE A 10 -18.50 -17.37 -8.35
N LEU A 11 -18.12 -18.54 -8.85
CA LEU A 11 -16.80 -18.73 -9.46
C LEU A 11 -16.63 -17.91 -10.74
N GLN A 12 -17.68 -17.75 -11.56
CA GLN A 12 -17.64 -16.87 -12.72
C GLN A 12 -17.48 -15.41 -12.30
N LYS A 13 -18.21 -14.96 -11.27
CA LYS A 13 -18.09 -13.60 -10.75
C LYS A 13 -16.67 -13.28 -10.27
N LEU A 14 -16.00 -14.22 -9.60
CA LEU A 14 -14.61 -14.05 -9.12
C LEU A 14 -13.56 -13.98 -10.24
N LYS A 15 -13.87 -14.49 -11.44
CA LYS A 15 -12.95 -14.43 -12.60
C LYS A 15 -12.97 -13.10 -13.33
N VAL A 16 -13.95 -12.24 -13.05
CA VAL A 16 -14.05 -10.93 -13.69
C VAL A 16 -12.99 -10.01 -13.06
N PHE A 17 -12.06 -9.53 -13.88
CA PHE A 17 -11.13 -8.51 -13.45
C PHE A 17 -11.86 -7.17 -13.31
N HIS A 18 -11.74 -6.56 -12.13
CA HIS A 18 -12.24 -5.23 -11.86
C HIS A 18 -11.05 -4.29 -11.71
N ALA A 19 -10.87 -3.39 -12.68
CA ALA A 19 -9.83 -2.37 -12.57
C ALA A 19 -10.14 -1.43 -11.40
N SER A 20 -9.14 -1.11 -10.59
CA SER A 20 -9.24 -0.19 -9.44
C SER A 20 -9.47 1.29 -9.85
N GLY A 21 -9.38 1.60 -11.14
CA GLY A 21 -9.52 2.97 -11.64
C GLY A 21 -8.41 3.88 -11.11
N ARG A 22 -8.76 5.11 -10.71
CA ARG A 22 -7.84 6.10 -10.11
C ARG A 22 -8.25 6.57 -8.71
N GLY A 23 -9.41 6.13 -8.22
CA GLY A 23 -9.94 6.48 -6.90
C GLY A 23 -9.79 7.97 -6.56
N LEU A 24 -8.94 8.26 -5.55
CA LEU A 24 -8.66 9.61 -5.05
C LEU A 24 -7.99 10.54 -6.08
N TRP A 25 -7.41 9.97 -7.13
CA TRP A 25 -6.75 10.67 -8.25
C TRP A 25 -7.61 10.69 -9.53
N ASN A 26 -8.93 10.61 -9.41
CA ASN A 26 -9.85 10.61 -10.57
C ASN A 26 -9.75 11.86 -11.45
N ASN A 27 -9.20 12.96 -10.93
CA ASN A 27 -8.99 14.22 -11.63
C ASN A 27 -7.64 14.29 -12.37
N VAL A 28 -6.78 13.29 -12.23
CA VAL A 28 -5.48 13.23 -12.93
C VAL A 28 -5.70 12.74 -14.36
N SER A 29 -5.09 13.44 -15.32
CA SER A 29 -5.15 13.09 -16.74
C SER A 29 -4.49 11.73 -17.04
N ASP A 30 -4.90 11.11 -18.13
CA ASP A 30 -4.34 9.83 -18.58
C ASP A 30 -2.83 9.91 -18.82
N ASP A 31 -2.36 10.98 -19.44
CA ASP A 31 -0.92 11.21 -19.71
C ASP A 31 -0.10 11.22 -18.41
N ASN A 32 -0.58 11.90 -17.38
CA ASN A 32 0.10 11.93 -16.08
C ASN A 32 -0.01 10.60 -15.34
N TRP A 33 -1.21 9.98 -15.36
CA TRP A 33 -1.42 8.70 -14.68
C TRP A 33 -0.53 7.60 -15.23
N ASN A 34 -0.33 7.58 -16.55
CA ASN A 34 0.49 6.60 -17.24
C ASN A 34 1.99 6.98 -17.29
N ASP A 35 2.39 8.16 -16.80
CA ASP A 35 3.80 8.55 -16.67
C ASP A 35 4.38 8.11 -15.32
N TRP A 36 5.31 7.15 -15.36
CA TRP A 36 5.99 6.66 -14.16
C TRP A 36 6.77 7.75 -13.43
N ARG A 37 7.25 8.79 -14.14
CA ARG A 37 7.95 9.92 -13.50
C ARG A 37 6.98 10.76 -12.68
N TRP A 38 5.77 10.97 -13.20
CA TRP A 38 4.70 11.63 -12.46
C TRP A 38 4.32 10.80 -11.23
N GLN A 39 4.16 9.47 -11.36
CA GLN A 39 3.88 8.57 -10.24
C GLN A 39 4.93 8.69 -9.13
N LEU A 40 6.22 8.66 -9.47
CA LEU A 40 7.30 8.82 -8.49
C LEU A 40 7.34 10.21 -7.87
N LYS A 41 7.07 11.27 -8.65
CA LYS A 41 7.06 12.66 -8.16
C LYS A 41 5.92 12.92 -7.18
N ASN A 42 4.79 12.23 -7.33
CA ASN A 42 3.58 12.42 -6.53
C ASN A 42 3.36 11.31 -5.49
N ARG A 43 4.42 10.59 -5.11
CA ARG A 43 4.36 9.54 -4.08
C ARG A 43 3.96 10.09 -2.72
N VAL A 44 3.16 9.34 -1.99
CA VAL A 44 2.86 9.55 -0.57
C VAL A 44 4.08 9.11 0.24
N SER A 45 4.71 10.06 0.93
CA SER A 45 5.98 9.83 1.62
C SER A 45 6.07 10.48 3.00
N SER A 46 4.98 11.08 3.50
CA SER A 46 4.91 11.62 4.86
C SER A 46 3.64 11.15 5.57
N LEU A 47 3.69 11.16 6.91
CA LEU A 47 2.53 10.87 7.75
C LEU A 47 1.34 11.80 7.44
N GLU A 48 1.59 13.10 7.20
CA GLU A 48 0.54 14.06 6.86
C GLU A 48 -0.19 13.68 5.56
N GLN A 49 0.58 13.32 4.52
CA GLN A 49 0.01 12.88 3.25
C GLN A 49 -0.76 11.57 3.42
N LEU A 50 -0.24 10.64 4.22
CA LEU A 50 -0.90 9.37 4.52
C LEU A 50 -2.25 9.59 5.23
N GLN A 51 -2.27 10.40 6.30
CA GLN A 51 -3.48 10.74 7.07
C GLN A 51 -4.54 11.44 6.23
N LYS A 52 -4.13 12.25 5.25
CA LYS A 52 -5.06 12.89 4.30
C LYS A 52 -5.84 11.87 3.47
N HIS A 53 -5.26 10.71 3.21
CA HIS A 53 -5.83 9.68 2.34
C HIS A 53 -6.39 8.47 3.11
N ILE A 54 -5.91 8.22 4.33
CA ILE A 54 -6.37 7.17 5.25
C ILE A 54 -6.62 7.84 6.60
N PRO A 55 -7.85 8.32 6.88
CA PRO A 55 -8.15 9.04 8.12
C PRO A 55 -8.18 8.13 9.35
N ASN A 56 -8.30 6.82 9.16
CA ASN A 56 -8.41 5.77 10.17
C ASN A 56 -7.09 4.96 10.32
N LEU A 57 -5.94 5.64 10.32
CA LEU A 57 -4.67 4.98 10.66
C LEU A 57 -4.71 4.45 12.10
N SER A 58 -4.14 3.26 12.29
CA SER A 58 -3.92 2.72 13.63
C SER A 58 -2.81 3.51 14.34
N ASN A 59 -2.66 3.28 15.65
CA ASN A 59 -1.58 3.88 16.40
C ASN A 59 -0.22 3.34 15.91
N GLU A 60 -0.16 2.03 15.65
CA GLU A 60 1.03 1.34 15.15
C GLU A 60 1.50 1.92 13.80
N GLU A 61 0.58 2.14 12.86
CA GLU A 61 0.87 2.74 11.55
C GLU A 61 1.25 4.22 11.67
N THR A 62 0.60 4.95 12.58
CA THR A 62 0.90 6.36 12.82
C THR A 62 2.32 6.53 13.37
N GLU A 63 2.71 5.71 14.34
CA GLU A 63 4.05 5.71 14.91
C GLU A 63 5.09 5.18 13.93
N GLY A 64 4.78 4.14 13.16
CA GLY A 64 5.64 3.62 12.09
C GLY A 64 5.92 4.67 11.01
N ALA A 65 4.87 5.29 10.47
CA ALA A 65 4.99 6.34 9.46
C ALA A 65 5.68 7.62 9.97
N ARG A 66 5.64 7.90 11.28
CA ARG A 66 6.42 8.99 11.89
C ARG A 66 7.92 8.73 11.80
N LEU A 67 8.34 7.47 11.80
CA LEU A 67 9.74 7.07 11.68
C LEU A 67 10.20 6.96 10.23
N ALA A 68 9.33 7.27 9.26
CA ALA A 68 9.64 7.11 7.84
C ALA A 68 10.84 7.97 7.38
N ASP A 69 11.04 9.14 7.97
CA ASP A 69 12.17 10.02 7.63
C ASP A 69 13.49 9.62 8.28
N THR A 70 13.49 8.64 9.21
CA THR A 70 14.67 8.34 10.05
C THR A 70 15.07 6.87 10.11
N LYS A 71 14.13 5.94 9.88
CA LYS A 71 14.40 4.49 9.98
C LYS A 71 13.76 3.65 8.87
N LEU A 72 12.57 4.00 8.40
CA LEU A 72 11.78 3.16 7.47
C LEU A 72 11.22 3.98 6.31
N ALA A 73 12.04 4.27 5.30
CA ALA A 73 11.65 5.15 4.19
C ALA A 73 10.33 4.72 3.53
N MET A 74 9.29 5.56 3.65
CA MET A 74 7.96 5.32 3.07
C MET A 74 7.82 6.09 1.76
N ALA A 75 7.42 5.40 0.69
CA ALA A 75 7.29 5.98 -0.65
C ALA A 75 6.26 5.22 -1.49
N ILE A 76 4.98 5.59 -1.40
CA ILE A 76 3.89 4.88 -2.07
C ILE A 76 3.43 5.68 -3.29
N THR A 77 3.57 5.12 -4.50
CA THR A 77 3.08 5.79 -5.72
C THR A 77 1.55 5.90 -5.72
N PRO A 78 0.95 6.94 -6.34
CA PRO A 78 -0.51 7.06 -6.48
C PRO A 78 -1.18 5.80 -7.05
N HIS A 79 -0.56 5.16 -8.04
CA HIS A 79 -1.07 3.92 -8.62
C HIS A 79 -1.17 2.80 -7.58
N PHE A 80 -0.08 2.56 -6.83
CA PHE A 80 -0.06 1.48 -5.84
C PHE A 80 -0.95 1.79 -4.64
N PHE A 81 -0.98 3.05 -4.22
CA PHE A 81 -1.88 3.52 -3.16
C PHE A 81 -3.35 3.26 -3.51
N ASN A 82 -3.73 3.46 -4.78
CA ASN A 82 -5.09 3.23 -5.25
C ASN A 82 -5.54 1.75 -5.18
N LEU A 83 -4.64 0.81 -4.88
CA LEU A 83 -4.95 -0.59 -4.64
C LEU A 83 -5.27 -0.89 -3.16
N ILE A 84 -5.04 0.07 -2.27
CA ILE A 84 -5.33 -0.06 -0.84
C ILE A 84 -6.84 0.07 -0.62
N ASP A 85 -7.42 -0.89 0.09
CA ASP A 85 -8.71 -0.72 0.74
C ASP A 85 -8.49 0.05 2.05
N THR A 86 -8.89 1.32 2.09
CA THR A 86 -8.65 2.20 3.24
C THR A 86 -9.57 1.89 4.42
N GLU A 87 -10.70 1.24 4.18
CA GLU A 87 -11.70 0.91 5.20
C GLU A 87 -11.40 -0.45 5.86
N ASP A 88 -10.50 -1.25 5.27
CA ASP A 88 -10.06 -2.53 5.82
C ASP A 88 -8.67 -2.40 6.49
N PRO A 89 -8.59 -2.46 7.84
CA PRO A 89 -7.32 -2.48 8.55
C PRO A 89 -6.46 -3.71 8.22
N GLU A 90 -7.07 -4.81 7.79
CA GLU A 90 -6.38 -6.05 7.42
C GLU A 90 -6.05 -6.11 5.92
N CYS A 91 -6.22 -5.00 5.19
CA CYS A 91 -5.96 -4.94 3.76
C CYS A 91 -4.51 -5.43 3.47
N PRO A 92 -4.33 -6.49 2.66
CA PRO A 92 -3.01 -7.07 2.44
C PRO A 92 -2.07 -6.12 1.70
N ILE A 93 -2.60 -5.21 0.88
CA ILE A 93 -1.79 -4.18 0.22
C ILE A 93 -1.35 -3.13 1.22
N ARG A 94 -2.25 -2.66 2.10
CA ARG A 94 -1.96 -1.72 3.20
C ARG A 94 -0.78 -2.20 4.05
N ARG A 95 -0.86 -3.47 4.50
CA ARG A 95 0.17 -4.12 5.33
C ARG A 95 1.54 -4.27 4.66
N GLN A 96 1.63 -4.19 3.34
CA GLN A 96 2.91 -4.27 2.62
C GLN A 96 3.61 -2.91 2.48
N VAL A 97 2.87 -1.80 2.64
CA VAL A 97 3.38 -0.46 2.25
C VAL A 97 3.24 0.61 3.32
N LEU A 98 2.33 0.43 4.29
CA LEU A 98 2.29 1.28 5.47
C LEU A 98 3.29 0.72 6.50
N PRO A 99 4.30 1.50 6.91
CA PRO A 99 5.21 1.08 7.96
C PRO A 99 4.47 0.91 9.28
N SER A 100 4.85 -0.11 10.05
CA SER A 100 4.38 -0.32 11.41
C SER A 100 5.48 -0.12 12.43
N ILE A 101 5.15 0.31 13.64
CA ILE A 101 6.14 0.55 14.71
C ILE A 101 6.93 -0.72 15.07
N GLU A 102 6.33 -1.90 14.91
CA GLU A 102 6.96 -3.21 15.16
C GLU A 102 8.17 -3.47 14.27
N GLU A 103 8.23 -2.88 13.07
CA GLU A 103 9.39 -3.00 12.16
C GLU A 103 10.67 -2.39 12.76
N THR A 104 10.55 -1.60 13.82
CA THR A 104 11.72 -1.04 14.53
C THR A 104 12.27 -1.96 15.62
N GLN A 105 11.64 -3.11 15.85
CA GLN A 105 12.07 -4.10 16.82
C GLN A 105 12.98 -5.12 16.14
N THR A 106 14.25 -5.14 16.54
CA THR A 106 15.23 -6.14 16.07
C THR A 106 15.27 -7.31 17.03
N ALA A 107 15.06 -8.53 16.52
CA ALA A 107 15.23 -9.75 17.31
C ALA A 107 16.71 -10.15 17.46
N PRO A 108 17.09 -10.88 18.54
CA PRO A 108 18.49 -11.27 18.77
C PRO A 108 19.14 -12.16 17.69
N TRP A 109 18.35 -12.72 16.78
CA TRP A 109 18.79 -13.60 15.70
C TRP A 109 18.73 -12.95 14.32
N GLU A 110 18.28 -11.69 14.23
CA GLU A 110 18.36 -10.94 12.99
C GLU A 110 19.82 -10.62 12.63
N MET A 111 20.08 -10.55 11.34
CA MET A 111 21.39 -10.22 10.78
C MET A 111 21.19 -9.06 9.81
N ASP A 112 22.13 -8.12 9.78
CA ASP A 112 22.07 -6.96 8.88
C ASP A 112 22.09 -7.39 7.40
N ASP A 113 22.88 -8.43 7.07
CA ASP A 113 22.98 -9.02 5.74
C ASP A 113 22.81 -10.55 5.79
N PRO A 114 21.56 -11.06 5.85
CA PRO A 114 21.31 -12.49 5.90
C PRO A 114 21.60 -13.20 4.57
N CYS A 115 21.69 -12.46 3.47
CA CYS A 115 21.90 -12.99 2.12
C CYS A 115 23.36 -12.90 1.65
N GLY A 116 24.24 -12.20 2.38
CA GLY A 116 25.65 -12.02 2.06
C GLY A 116 25.92 -11.09 0.87
N GLU A 117 24.99 -10.21 0.51
CA GLU A 117 25.08 -9.40 -0.72
C GLU A 117 26.11 -8.25 -0.63
N ASP A 118 26.40 -7.74 0.57
CA ASP A 118 27.34 -6.63 0.77
C ASP A 118 28.77 -6.98 0.34
N SER A 119 29.15 -8.26 0.51
CA SER A 119 30.49 -8.76 0.17
C SER A 119 30.62 -9.19 -1.30
N HIS A 120 29.52 -9.20 -2.06
CA HIS A 120 29.44 -9.68 -3.44
C HIS A 120 29.01 -8.59 -4.46
N SER A 121 29.15 -7.33 -4.06
CA SER A 121 28.84 -6.12 -4.86
C SER A 121 29.98 -5.69 -5.79
#